data_AF-A0AAX3BDS5-F1
#
_entry.id   AF-A0AAX3BDS5-F1
#
_cell.length_a   1.000
_cell.length_b   1.000
_cell.length_c   1.000
_cell.angle_alpha   90.00
_cell.angle_beta   90.00
_cell.angle_gamma   90.00
#
_symmetry.space_group_name_H-M   'P 1'
#
loop_
_entity.id
_entity.type
_entity.pdbx_description
1 polymer ?
#
loop_
_entity_poly.entity_id
_entity_poly.type
_entity_poly.pdbx_seq_one_letter_code
_entity_poly.pdbx_strand_id
1 'polypeptide(L)'
;MHATLTDILYDLVQNAIEAKASLVTLDYLEEKETLTCCIGDNGVGMTPDEMKQAVDPFYTNGEKHAKRKVGLGLPFAKQLCETVGGEFLLDSRKDEGTSVALVLPKSHVDMPPVGDLVLLFVQVMGFDGEYEMLIHRKLGERSYRVVRSELREAVGGFETAESLSWAKFYITKLEEELKEEVYGKNHA
;
A
#
# COMPACT_ATOMS: atom_id res chain seq x y z
N MET A 1 -11.41 14.10 -9.56
CA MET A 1 -10.12 13.45 -9.30
C MET A 1 -10.39 11.97 -9.42
N HIS A 2 -9.91 11.31 -10.49
CA HIS A 2 -10.01 9.86 -10.56
C HIS A 2 -8.88 9.31 -9.68
N ALA A 3 -9.22 8.70 -8.55
CA ALA A 3 -8.24 8.07 -7.68
C ALA A 3 -7.66 6.83 -8.39
N THR A 4 -6.34 6.67 -8.32
CA THR A 4 -5.64 5.46 -8.75
C THR A 4 -5.66 4.42 -7.62
N LEU A 5 -5.36 3.16 -7.96
CA LEU A 5 -5.16 2.16 -6.91
C LEU A 5 -4.01 2.56 -5.97
N THR A 6 -2.93 3.13 -6.52
CA THR A 6 -1.79 3.59 -5.70
C THR A 6 -2.18 4.69 -4.71
N ASP A 7 -3.13 5.57 -5.04
CA ASP A 7 -3.62 6.59 -4.10
C ASP A 7 -4.33 5.94 -2.90
N ILE A 8 -5.14 4.91 -3.15
CA ILE A 8 -5.84 4.15 -2.10
C ILE A 8 -4.82 3.42 -1.22
N LEU A 9 -3.84 2.74 -1.81
CA LEU A 9 -2.79 2.03 -1.07
C LEU A 9 -1.93 2.98 -0.24
N TYR A 10 -1.61 4.17 -0.76
CA TYR A 10 -0.91 5.21 -0.02
C TYR A 10 -1.67 5.60 1.25
N ASP A 11 -2.98 5.86 1.14
CA ASP A 11 -3.82 6.25 2.28
C ASP A 11 -3.89 5.13 3.34
N LEU A 12 -3.98 3.87 2.91
CA LEU A 12 -3.99 2.71 3.81
C LEU A 12 -2.66 2.53 4.55
N VAL A 13 -1.52 2.67 3.86
CA VAL A 13 -0.21 2.61 4.52
C VAL A 13 -0.02 3.80 5.47
N GLN A 14 -0.49 4.99 5.08
CA GLN A 14 -0.47 6.14 5.98
C GLN A 14 -1.32 5.89 7.23
N ASN A 15 -2.49 5.24 7.12
CA ASN A 15 -3.30 4.85 8.28
C ASN A 15 -2.53 3.93 9.24
N ALA A 16 -1.83 2.93 8.70
CA ALA A 16 -1.01 2.02 9.49
C ALA A 16 0.09 2.76 10.28
N ILE A 17 0.76 3.73 9.65
CA ILE A 17 1.80 4.54 10.31
C ILE A 17 1.20 5.47 11.37
N GLU A 18 0.07 6.12 11.06
CA GLU A 18 -0.66 6.97 12.00
C GLU A 18 -1.21 6.19 13.20
N ALA A 19 -1.46 4.88 13.04
CA ALA A 19 -1.81 3.95 14.11
C ALA A 19 -0.64 3.62 15.05
N LYS A 20 0.51 4.30 14.93
CA LYS A 20 1.72 4.13 15.74
C LYS A 20 2.30 2.71 15.65
N ALA A 21 2.13 2.07 14.50
CA ALA A 21 2.74 0.78 14.23
C ALA A 21 4.28 0.88 14.24
N SER A 22 4.94 -0.11 14.82
CA SER A 22 6.39 -0.28 14.70
C SER A 22 6.77 -1.13 13.49
N LEU A 23 5.82 -1.89 12.95
CA LEU A 23 5.96 -2.69 11.75
C LEU A 23 4.74 -2.49 10.84
N VAL A 24 5.01 -2.17 9.58
CA VAL A 24 4.00 -2.11 8.51
C VAL A 24 4.39 -3.05 7.36
N THR A 25 3.44 -3.79 6.81
CA THR A 25 3.64 -4.65 5.65
C THR A 25 2.73 -4.23 4.50
N LEU A 26 3.25 -4.30 3.28
CA LEU A 26 2.47 -4.15 2.05
C LEU A 26 2.79 -5.31 1.11
N ASP A 27 1.84 -6.22 0.94
CA ASP A 27 1.86 -7.23 -0.11
C ASP A 27 1.13 -6.71 -1.34
N TYR A 28 1.78 -6.72 -2.50
CA TYR A 28 1.19 -6.44 -3.80
C TYR A 28 1.39 -7.67 -4.71
N LEU A 29 0.37 -8.53 -4.74
CA LEU A 29 0.42 -9.86 -5.34
C LEU A 29 -0.43 -9.89 -6.60
N GLU A 30 0.21 -9.98 -7.75
CA GLU A 30 -0.45 -9.97 -9.04
C GLU A 30 -0.38 -11.35 -9.68
N GLU A 31 -1.55 -11.96 -9.82
CA GLU A 31 -1.75 -13.18 -10.58
C GLU A 31 -2.38 -12.85 -11.93
N LYS A 32 -2.71 -13.89 -12.71
CA LYS A 32 -3.26 -13.72 -14.06
C LYS A 32 -4.57 -12.92 -14.06
N GLU A 33 -5.53 -13.32 -13.21
CA GLU A 33 -6.88 -12.77 -13.18
C GLU A 33 -7.14 -11.87 -11.96
N THR A 34 -6.31 -12.00 -10.92
CA THR A 34 -6.54 -11.40 -9.61
C THR A 34 -5.35 -10.57 -9.17
N LEU A 35 -5.63 -9.41 -8.60
CA LEU A 35 -4.67 -8.58 -7.87
C LEU A 35 -5.07 -8.57 -6.39
N THR A 36 -4.17 -9.01 -5.52
CA THR A 36 -4.35 -8.96 -4.07
C THR A 36 -3.40 -7.93 -3.48
N CYS A 37 -3.94 -6.94 -2.78
CA CYS A 37 -3.17 -5.98 -2.00
C CYS A 37 -3.48 -6.19 -0.52
N CYS A 38 -2.48 -6.45 0.31
CA CYS A 38 -2.66 -6.61 1.76
C CYS A 38 -1.77 -5.59 2.50
N ILE A 39 -2.37 -4.79 3.37
CA ILE A 39 -1.68 -3.90 4.29
C ILE A 39 -1.84 -4.48 5.69
N GLY A 40 -0.74 -4.69 6.40
CA GLY A 40 -0.74 -5.13 7.79
C GLY A 40 0.03 -4.16 8.67
N ASP A 41 -0.43 -3.99 9.89
CA ASP A 41 0.26 -3.19 10.91
C ASP A 41 0.06 -3.77 12.30
N ASN A 42 1.01 -3.48 13.20
CA ASN A 42 0.96 -3.85 14.61
C ASN A 42 0.68 -2.63 15.52
N GLY A 43 -0.06 -1.65 14.99
CA GLY A 43 -0.41 -0.42 15.70
C GLY A 43 -1.52 -0.60 16.74
N VAL A 44 -2.18 0.49 17.09
CA VAL A 44 -3.22 0.53 18.12
C VAL A 44 -4.48 -0.31 17.82
N GLY A 45 -4.67 -0.72 16.57
CA GLY A 45 -5.84 -1.47 16.13
C GLY A 45 -7.20 -0.80 16.44
N MET A 46 -8.26 -1.55 16.22
CA MET A 46 -9.65 -1.10 16.33
C MET A 46 -10.52 -2.13 17.07
N THR A 47 -11.50 -1.62 17.81
CA THR A 47 -12.66 -2.38 18.31
C THR A 47 -13.65 -2.65 17.17
N PRO A 48 -14.60 -3.60 17.35
CA PRO A 48 -15.63 -3.86 16.35
C PRO A 48 -16.47 -2.63 15.94
N ASP A 49 -16.72 -1.70 16.86
CA ASP A 49 -17.46 -0.48 16.56
C ASP A 49 -16.60 0.58 15.86
N GLU A 50 -15.32 0.71 16.25
CA GLU A 50 -14.34 1.54 15.53
C GLU A 50 -14.17 1.04 14.08
N MET A 51 -14.12 -0.28 13.84
CA MET A 51 -14.04 -0.84 12.48
C MET A 51 -15.25 -0.49 11.62
N LYS A 52 -16.47 -0.57 12.16
CA LYS A 52 -17.71 -0.17 11.45
C LYS A 52 -17.68 1.30 11.07
N GLN A 53 -17.18 2.15 11.96
CA GLN A 53 -17.03 3.58 11.73
C GLN A 53 -15.91 3.89 10.73
N ALA A 54 -14.80 3.16 10.77
CA ALA A 54 -13.65 3.38 9.91
C ALA A 54 -13.93 3.14 8.42
N VAL A 55 -14.94 2.32 8.10
CA VAL A 55 -15.39 2.07 6.72
C VAL A 55 -16.59 2.92 6.30
N ASP A 56 -17.09 3.80 7.18
CA ASP A 56 -18.19 4.71 6.87
C ASP A 56 -17.65 6.01 6.24
N PRO A 57 -17.97 6.32 4.97
CA PRO A 57 -17.48 7.52 4.29
C PRO A 57 -18.01 8.84 4.89
N PHE A 58 -19.03 8.79 5.76
CA PHE A 58 -19.59 9.96 6.43
C PHE A 58 -19.08 10.11 7.87
N TYR A 59 -18.27 9.17 8.35
CA TYR A 59 -17.69 9.23 9.68
C TYR A 59 -16.32 9.91 9.65
N THR A 60 -16.16 10.93 10.48
CA THR A 60 -14.86 11.54 10.80
C THR A 60 -14.79 11.71 12.31
N ASN A 61 -13.64 11.41 12.91
CA ASN A 61 -13.38 11.65 14.33
C ASN A 61 -13.26 13.17 14.66
N GLY A 62 -13.45 14.05 13.69
CA GLY A 62 -13.38 15.51 13.86
C GLY A 62 -11.96 16.05 13.98
N GLU A 63 -10.94 15.19 13.95
CA GLU A 63 -9.54 15.62 13.90
C GLU A 63 -9.20 16.02 12.46
N LYS A 64 -8.89 17.31 12.27
CA LYS A 64 -8.29 17.76 11.00
C LYS A 64 -6.88 17.18 10.95
N HIS A 65 -6.70 16.06 10.24
CA HIS A 65 -5.38 15.56 9.89
C HIS A 65 -4.64 16.65 9.12
N ALA A 66 -3.72 17.36 9.80
CA ALA A 66 -3.00 18.50 9.23
C ALA A 66 -2.19 18.14 7.96
N LYS A 67 -1.94 16.84 7.75
CA LYS A 67 -1.20 16.28 6.63
C LYS A 67 -2.08 15.62 5.54
N ARG A 68 -3.42 15.57 5.67
CA ARG A 68 -4.31 14.93 4.67
C ARG A 68 -5.25 15.93 4.00
N LYS A 69 -5.52 15.71 2.72
CA LYS A 69 -6.61 16.41 2.01
C LYS A 69 -7.97 15.81 2.38
N VAL A 70 -8.06 14.48 2.55
CA VAL A 70 -9.29 13.74 2.88
C VAL A 70 -8.93 12.40 3.54
N GLY A 71 -9.62 11.99 4.62
CA GLY A 71 -9.37 10.72 5.33
C GLY A 71 -10.27 9.56 4.86
N LEU A 72 -10.26 9.25 3.55
CA LEU A 72 -11.19 8.30 2.93
C LEU A 72 -10.56 6.97 2.48
N GLY A 73 -9.35 6.64 2.95
CA GLY A 73 -8.62 5.43 2.53
C GLY A 73 -9.42 4.13 2.65
N LEU A 74 -9.93 3.81 3.86
CA LEU A 74 -10.73 2.60 4.11
C LEU A 74 -12.10 2.62 3.40
N PRO A 75 -12.90 3.70 3.44
CA PRO A 75 -14.15 3.77 2.69
C PRO A 75 -13.94 3.61 1.18
N PHE A 76 -12.91 4.23 0.58
CA PHE A 76 -12.62 4.10 -0.85
C PHE A 76 -12.09 2.72 -1.22
N ALA A 77 -11.26 2.09 -0.38
CA ALA A 77 -10.82 0.71 -0.58
C ALA A 77 -12.03 -0.25 -0.62
N LYS A 78 -12.95 -0.10 0.32
CA LYS A 78 -14.19 -0.89 0.37
C LYS A 78 -15.06 -0.63 -0.86
N GLN A 79 -15.32 0.63 -1.19
CA GLN A 79 -16.13 1.01 -2.35
C GLN A 79 -15.53 0.49 -3.67
N LEU A 80 -14.21 0.54 -3.82
CA LEU A 80 -13.53 -0.02 -4.99
C LEU A 80 -13.85 -1.50 -5.13
N CYS A 81 -13.62 -2.29 -4.07
CA CYS A 81 -13.89 -3.73 -4.10
C CYS A 81 -15.36 -4.02 -4.45
N GLU A 82 -16.31 -3.33 -3.84
CA GLU A 82 -17.74 -3.47 -4.16
C GLU A 82 -18.06 -3.13 -5.62
N THR A 83 -17.44 -2.07 -6.15
CA THR A 83 -17.68 -1.58 -7.53
C THR A 83 -17.18 -2.58 -8.58
N VAL A 84 -16.03 -3.21 -8.34
CA VAL A 84 -15.43 -4.16 -9.30
C VAL A 84 -15.81 -5.62 -9.04
N GLY A 85 -16.69 -5.88 -8.07
CA GLY A 85 -17.05 -7.25 -7.66
C GLY A 85 -15.90 -8.02 -7.00
N GLY A 86 -14.96 -7.31 -6.39
CA GLY A 86 -13.87 -7.87 -5.59
C GLY A 86 -14.25 -8.09 -4.12
N GLU A 87 -13.26 -8.46 -3.31
CA GLU A 87 -13.42 -8.72 -1.88
C GLU A 87 -12.64 -7.71 -1.05
N PHE A 88 -13.30 -7.10 -0.07
CA PHE A 88 -12.68 -6.25 0.94
C PHE A 88 -12.72 -6.96 2.29
N LEU A 89 -11.54 -7.16 2.87
CA LEU A 89 -11.36 -7.79 4.18
C LEU A 89 -10.71 -6.79 5.13
N LEU A 90 -11.29 -6.63 6.31
CA LEU A 90 -10.75 -5.84 7.40
C LEU A 90 -10.79 -6.68 8.66
N ASP A 91 -9.61 -6.98 9.21
CA ASP A 91 -9.44 -7.60 10.53
C ASP A 91 -8.63 -6.66 11.41
N SER A 92 -9.11 -6.38 12.61
CA SER A 92 -8.43 -5.49 13.54
C SER A 92 -8.84 -5.84 14.95
N ARG A 93 -7.88 -5.74 15.86
CA ARG A 93 -8.08 -5.94 17.29
C ARG A 93 -7.35 -4.84 18.04
N LYS A 94 -8.06 -4.27 19.02
CA LYS A 94 -7.51 -3.20 19.85
C LYS A 94 -6.18 -3.65 20.49
N ASP A 95 -5.18 -2.81 20.36
CA ASP A 95 -3.80 -2.99 20.84
C ASP A 95 -3.03 -4.18 20.21
N GLU A 96 -3.57 -4.82 19.17
CA GLU A 96 -2.88 -5.91 18.44
C GLU A 96 -2.51 -5.52 17.00
N GLY A 97 -3.25 -4.60 16.38
CA GLY A 97 -2.98 -4.11 15.02
C GLY A 97 -4.17 -4.23 14.05
N THR A 98 -3.89 -4.02 12.77
CA THR A 98 -4.90 -4.07 11.69
C THR A 98 -4.35 -4.78 10.46
N SER A 99 -5.22 -5.52 9.77
CA SER A 99 -4.98 -6.07 8.44
C SER A 99 -6.12 -5.69 7.50
N VAL A 100 -5.76 -5.14 6.35
CA VAL A 100 -6.68 -4.74 5.28
C VAL A 100 -6.27 -5.47 4.01
N ALA A 101 -7.18 -6.23 3.41
CA ALA A 101 -6.94 -6.89 2.13
C ALA A 101 -7.98 -6.50 1.08
N LEU A 102 -7.50 -6.20 -0.13
CA LEU A 102 -8.28 -5.94 -1.32
C LEU A 102 -7.98 -7.07 -2.32
N VAL A 103 -8.99 -7.83 -2.71
CA VAL A 103 -8.89 -8.88 -3.75
C VAL A 103 -9.66 -8.40 -4.96
N LEU A 104 -8.95 -8.01 -6.01
CA LEU A 104 -9.50 -7.28 -7.15
C LEU A 104 -9.40 -8.12 -8.44
N PRO A 105 -10.50 -8.28 -9.20
CA PRO A 105 -10.44 -8.86 -10.54
C PRO A 105 -9.79 -7.86 -11.53
N LYS A 106 -8.70 -8.27 -12.18
CA LYS A 106 -7.91 -7.41 -13.07
C LYS A 106 -8.63 -7.01 -14.36
N SER A 107 -9.59 -7.82 -14.80
CA SER A 107 -10.28 -7.64 -16.08
C SER A 107 -11.58 -6.83 -15.98
N HIS A 108 -11.90 -6.26 -14.81
CA HIS A 108 -13.12 -5.46 -14.64
C HIS A 108 -13.03 -4.12 -15.38
N VAL A 109 -14.12 -3.70 -16.03
CA VAL A 109 -14.14 -2.46 -16.85
C VAL A 109 -13.95 -1.20 -16.00
N ASP A 110 -14.48 -1.20 -14.78
CA ASP A 110 -14.38 -0.10 -13.83
C ASP A 110 -13.13 -0.17 -12.93
N MET A 111 -12.15 -1.02 -13.27
CA MET A 111 -10.88 -1.07 -12.54
C MET A 111 -10.14 0.26 -12.77
N PRO A 112 -9.83 1.04 -11.71
CA PRO A 112 -9.10 2.30 -11.87
C PRO A 112 -7.69 2.03 -12.41
N PRO A 113 -7.04 3.02 -13.03
CA PRO A 113 -5.63 2.88 -13.34
C PRO A 113 -4.83 2.52 -12.08
N VAL A 114 -3.88 1.58 -12.20
CA VAL A 114 -3.03 1.18 -11.07
C VAL A 114 -2.28 2.39 -10.51
N GLY A 115 -1.71 3.21 -11.40
CA GLY A 115 -0.82 4.32 -11.03
C GLY A 115 0.66 3.91 -11.06
N ASP A 116 1.52 4.71 -10.43
CA ASP A 116 2.98 4.47 -10.39
C ASP A 116 3.35 3.72 -9.09
N LEU A 117 3.51 2.40 -9.20
CA LEU A 117 3.87 1.54 -8.07
C LEU A 117 5.25 1.85 -7.50
N VAL A 118 6.23 2.18 -8.36
CA VAL A 118 7.59 2.50 -7.90
C VAL A 118 7.55 3.78 -7.07
N LEU A 119 6.83 4.79 -7.56
CA LEU A 119 6.66 6.04 -6.82
C LEU A 119 5.93 5.80 -5.50
N LEU A 120 4.86 5.01 -5.49
CA LEU A 120 4.17 4.63 -4.26
C LEU A 120 5.15 4.03 -3.25
N PHE A 121 5.95 3.04 -3.66
CA PHE A 121 6.89 2.34 -2.79
C PHE A 121 7.95 3.29 -2.21
N VAL A 122 8.51 4.18 -3.02
CA VAL A 122 9.45 5.21 -2.54
C VAL A 122 8.77 6.15 -1.53
N GLN A 123 7.55 6.60 -1.83
CA GLN A 123 6.81 7.54 -0.97
C GLN A 123 6.50 6.94 0.40
N VAL A 124 6.02 5.71 0.45
CA VAL A 124 5.65 5.06 1.72
C VAL A 124 6.86 4.64 2.55
N MET A 125 7.96 4.26 1.91
CA MET A 125 9.24 4.02 2.60
C MET A 125 9.83 5.31 3.19
N GLY A 126 9.60 6.44 2.51
CA GLY A 126 10.08 7.75 2.92
C GLY A 126 9.22 8.49 3.93
N PHE A 127 8.13 7.88 4.46
CA PHE A 127 7.37 8.54 5.51
C PHE A 127 8.23 8.76 6.77
N ASP A 128 8.01 9.91 7.41
CA ASP A 128 8.64 10.23 8.68
C ASP A 128 8.14 9.28 9.78
N GLY A 129 9.07 8.80 10.60
CA GLY A 129 8.74 7.99 11.77
C GLY A 129 9.73 6.86 12.02
N GLU A 130 9.63 6.33 13.23
CA GLU A 130 10.40 5.18 13.72
C GLU A 130 9.55 3.91 13.55
N TYR A 131 9.56 3.36 12.35
CA TYR A 131 8.88 2.11 12.01
C TYR A 131 9.72 1.33 10.97
N GLU A 132 9.57 0.01 10.99
CA GLU A 132 10.06 -0.87 9.94
C GLU A 132 8.93 -1.08 8.91
N MET A 133 9.31 -1.18 7.65
CA MET A 133 8.34 -1.50 6.59
C MET A 133 8.88 -2.58 5.66
N LEU A 134 8.02 -3.54 5.35
CA LEU A 134 8.29 -4.56 4.35
C LEU A 134 7.29 -4.46 3.21
N ILE A 135 7.81 -4.26 2.00
CA ILE A 135 7.04 -4.41 0.77
C ILE A 135 7.38 -5.77 0.18
N HIS A 136 6.36 -6.54 -0.16
CA HIS A 136 6.48 -7.77 -0.92
C HIS A 136 5.71 -7.63 -2.23
N ARG A 137 6.45 -7.64 -3.32
CA ARG A 137 5.89 -7.59 -4.67
C ARG A 137 5.97 -8.97 -5.27
N LYS A 138 4.85 -9.50 -5.76
CA LYS A 138 4.79 -10.78 -6.47
C LYS A 138 4.06 -10.62 -7.81
N LEU A 139 4.60 -11.19 -8.88
CA LEU A 139 3.99 -11.28 -10.20
C LEU A 139 4.12 -12.72 -10.72
N GLY A 140 2.99 -13.44 -10.82
CA GLY A 140 3.01 -14.87 -11.15
C GLY A 140 3.87 -15.67 -10.15
N GLU A 141 4.87 -16.42 -10.63
CA GLU A 141 5.75 -17.20 -9.74
C GLU A 141 6.97 -16.43 -9.21
N ARG A 142 7.12 -15.15 -9.57
CA ARG A 142 8.28 -14.33 -9.21
C ARG A 142 7.92 -13.27 -8.20
N SER A 143 8.89 -12.88 -7.39
CA SER A 143 8.70 -11.89 -6.35
C SER A 143 10.01 -11.26 -5.90
N TYR A 144 9.93 -10.05 -5.38
CA TYR A 144 10.99 -9.43 -4.59
C TYR A 144 10.43 -8.83 -3.31
N ARG A 145 11.32 -8.53 -2.36
CA ARG A 145 10.98 -7.83 -1.11
C ARG A 145 11.88 -6.63 -0.95
N VAL A 146 11.33 -5.58 -0.36
CA VAL A 146 12.08 -4.37 0.01
C VAL A 146 11.84 -4.14 1.49
N VAL A 147 12.92 -4.13 2.27
CA VAL A 147 12.91 -3.80 3.69
C VAL A 147 13.37 -2.35 3.85
N ARG A 148 12.62 -1.54 4.62
CA ARG A 148 12.88 -0.10 4.74
C ARG A 148 14.27 0.19 5.30
N SER A 149 14.68 -0.51 6.35
CA SER A 149 16.02 -0.35 6.94
C SER A 149 17.14 -0.66 5.96
N GLU A 150 17.05 -1.77 5.22
CA GLU A 150 18.03 -2.16 4.18
C GLU A 150 18.11 -1.12 3.06
N LEU A 151 16.95 -0.67 2.56
CA LEU A 151 16.90 0.34 1.51
C LEU A 151 17.49 1.67 2.01
N ARG A 152 17.12 2.09 3.23
CA ARG A 152 17.61 3.33 3.84
C ARG A 152 19.14 3.32 3.99
N GLU A 153 19.71 2.20 4.42
CA GLU A 153 21.16 2.02 4.50
C GLU A 153 21.81 2.12 3.13
N ALA A 154 21.26 1.43 2.12
CA ALA A 154 21.81 1.39 0.78
C ALA A 154 21.83 2.75 0.07
N VAL A 155 20.82 3.61 0.31
CA VAL A 155 20.68 4.92 -0.37
C VAL A 155 21.09 6.11 0.51
N GLY A 156 21.53 5.85 1.74
CA GLY A 156 22.00 6.87 2.67
C GLY A 156 20.89 7.75 3.28
N GLY A 157 19.70 7.21 3.49
CA GLY A 157 18.56 7.92 4.07
C GLY A 157 17.38 8.17 3.12
N PHE A 158 16.36 8.90 3.55
CA PHE A 158 15.24 9.34 2.69
C PHE A 158 15.05 10.86 2.69
N GLU A 159 15.99 11.59 3.29
CA GLU A 159 15.87 13.02 3.59
C GLU A 159 16.31 13.91 2.41
N THR A 160 17.04 13.35 1.43
CA THR A 160 17.57 14.10 0.29
C THR A 160 16.96 13.66 -1.04
N ALA A 161 16.89 14.59 -2.00
CA ALA A 161 16.43 14.28 -3.37
C ALA A 161 17.32 13.24 -4.07
N GLU A 162 18.62 13.24 -3.77
CA GLU A 162 19.56 12.24 -4.29
C GLU A 162 19.24 10.85 -3.75
N SER A 163 19.07 10.71 -2.43
CA SER A 163 18.71 9.44 -1.80
C SER A 163 17.36 8.91 -2.30
N LEU A 164 16.36 9.77 -2.47
CA LEU A 164 15.07 9.40 -3.05
C LEU A 164 15.19 8.97 -4.52
N SER A 165 16.07 9.61 -5.29
CA SER A 165 16.36 9.21 -6.68
C SER A 165 17.03 7.84 -6.74
N TRP A 166 17.96 7.55 -5.82
CA TRP A 166 18.57 6.22 -5.70
C TRP A 166 17.59 5.15 -5.27
N ALA A 167 16.70 5.45 -4.31
CA ALA A 167 15.63 4.55 -3.90
C ALA A 167 14.71 4.21 -5.08
N LYS A 168 14.30 5.24 -5.84
CA LYS A 168 13.50 5.07 -7.05
C LYS A 168 14.23 4.20 -8.08
N PHE A 169 15.50 4.49 -8.35
CA PHE A 169 16.30 3.71 -9.30
C PHE A 169 16.41 2.24 -8.89
N TYR A 170 16.69 1.97 -7.62
CA TYR A 170 16.80 0.62 -7.09
C TYR A 170 15.49 -0.17 -7.25
N ILE A 171 14.36 0.40 -6.84
CA ILE A 171 13.04 -0.25 -6.95
C ILE A 171 12.63 -0.42 -8.42
N THR A 172 12.93 0.55 -9.29
CA THR A 172 12.71 0.41 -10.75
C THR A 172 13.46 -0.81 -11.30
N LYS A 173 14.71 -1.04 -10.88
CA LYS A 173 15.49 -2.18 -11.34
C LYS A 173 14.88 -3.51 -10.90
N LEU A 174 14.37 -3.59 -9.66
CA LEU A 174 13.64 -4.77 -9.18
C LEU A 174 12.35 -5.01 -9.98
N GLU A 175 11.61 -3.96 -10.32
CA GLU A 175 10.41 -4.08 -11.17
C GLU A 175 10.71 -4.50 -12.61
N GLU A 176 11.79 -3.97 -13.20
CA GLU A 176 12.25 -4.38 -14.54
C GLU A 176 12.66 -5.85 -14.56
N GLU A 177 13.49 -6.28 -13.59
CA GLU A 177 13.92 -7.68 -13.46
C GLU A 177 12.73 -8.62 -13.26
N LEU A 178 11.80 -8.27 -12.37
CA LEU A 178 10.57 -9.04 -12.14
C LEU A 178 9.75 -9.22 -13.43
N LYS A 179 9.59 -8.15 -14.22
CA LYS A 179 8.83 -8.20 -15.47
C LYS A 179 9.57 -8.95 -16.57
N GLU A 180 10.89 -8.78 -16.68
CA GLU A 180 11.71 -9.50 -17.64
C GLU A 180 11.65 -11.02 -17.40
N GLU A 181 11.65 -11.45 -16.14
CA GLU A 181 11.57 -12.88 -15.81
C GLU A 181 10.20 -13.50 -16.14
N VAL A 182 9.12 -12.71 -16.06
CA VAL A 182 7.75 -13.18 -16.32
C VAL A 182 7.37 -13.08 -17.80
N TYR A 183 7.73 -11.98 -18.48
CA TYR A 183 7.31 -11.69 -19.85
C TYR A 183 8.42 -11.87 -20.90
N GLY A 184 9.67 -12.05 -20.48
CA GLY A 184 10.84 -12.08 -21.36
C GLY A 184 11.32 -10.69 -21.81
N LYS A 185 12.53 -10.62 -22.38
CA LYS A 185 13.26 -9.38 -22.74
C LYS A 185 12.63 -8.47 -23.81
N ASN A 186 11.44 -8.79 -24.32
CA ASN A 186 10.85 -8.09 -25.48
C ASN A 186 9.77 -7.05 -25.12
N HIS A 187 9.53 -6.72 -23.85
CA HIS A 187 8.45 -5.81 -23.42
C HIS A 187 8.92 -4.66 -22.50
N ALA A 188 10.19 -4.25 -22.58
CA ALA A 188 10.71 -3.05 -21.90
C ALA A 188 10.68 -1.82 -22.81
#